data_AF-A0A846TD87-F1
#
_entry.id   AF-A0A846TD87-F1
#
_cell.length_a   1.000
_cell.length_b   1.000
_cell.length_c   1.000
_cell.angle_alpha   90.00
_cell.angle_beta   90.00
_cell.angle_gamma   90.00
#
_symmetry.space_group_name_H-M   'P 1'
#
loop_
_entity.id
_entity.type
_entity.pdbx_description
1 polymer ?
#
loop_
_entity_poly.entity_id
_entity_poly.type
_entity_poly.pdbx_seq_one_letter_code
_entity_poly.pdbx_strand_id
1 'polypeptide(L)' 'MKKHYDFSKGVQGQFYRPDAVFRLPIYLDEEVEHYLSAKADAKGVDLSDLVNELLKRDIETIHMDSE' A
#
# COMPACT_ATOMS: atom_id res chain seq x y z
N MET A 1 5.48 -16.11 26.99
CA MET A 1 6.87 -15.85 26.52
C MET A 1 7.83 -16.83 27.18
N LYS A 2 8.89 -17.30 26.49
CA LYS A 2 9.91 -18.20 27.08
C LYS A 2 10.90 -17.43 27.94
N LYS A 3 11.47 -18.10 28.96
CA LYS A 3 12.51 -17.54 29.85
C LYS A 3 13.87 -17.31 29.16
N HIS A 4 14.18 -18.07 28.11
CA HIS A 4 15.44 -17.98 27.37
C HIS A 4 15.23 -18.33 25.89
N TYR A 5 15.98 -17.65 25.03
CA TYR A 5 16.10 -17.90 23.59
C TYR A 5 17.59 -18.07 23.24
N ASP A 6 17.88 -19.08 22.41
CA ASP A 6 19.21 -19.33 21.88
C ASP A 6 19.43 -18.51 20.60
N PHE A 7 20.43 -17.63 20.63
CA PHE A 7 20.84 -16.78 19.51
C PHE A 7 22.23 -17.16 18.97
N SER A 8 22.76 -18.34 19.30
CA SER A 8 24.10 -18.79 18.88
C SER A 8 24.33 -18.80 17.36
N LYS A 9 23.25 -18.87 16.57
CA LYS A 9 23.26 -18.79 15.10
C LYS A 9 22.76 -17.46 14.54
N GLY A 10 22.53 -16.47 15.40
CA GLY A 10 22.02 -15.17 15.00
C GLY A 10 23.03 -14.40 14.16
N VAL A 11 22.57 -13.84 13.04
CA VAL A 11 23.37 -12.96 12.18
C VAL A 11 22.87 -11.53 12.37
N GLN A 12 23.75 -10.64 12.82
CA GLN A 12 23.42 -9.22 12.96
C GLN A 12 23.09 -8.62 11.59
N GLY A 13 21.95 -7.94 11.49
CA GLY A 13 21.55 -7.27 10.25
C GLY A 13 21.08 -8.21 9.13
N GLN A 14 20.73 -9.48 9.41
CA GLN A 14 20.26 -10.45 8.41
C GLN A 14 19.14 -9.91 7.50
N PHE A 15 18.25 -9.06 8.04
CA PHE A 15 17.14 -8.45 7.31
C PHE A 15 17.34 -6.94 7.06
N TYR A 16 18.44 -6.36 7.52
CA TYR A 16 18.71 -4.95 7.30
C TYR A 16 19.11 -4.73 5.85
N ARG A 17 18.41 -3.81 5.19
CA ARG A 17 18.75 -3.36 3.84
C ARG A 17 18.82 -1.84 3.86
N PRO A 18 19.99 -1.22 3.59
CA PRO A 18 20.15 0.23 3.63
C PRO A 18 19.33 0.94 2.53
N ASP A 19 18.98 0.22 1.47
CA ASP A 19 18.20 0.66 0.32
C ASP A 19 16.76 0.13 0.33
N ALA A 20 16.27 -0.36 1.49
CA ALA A 20 14.90 -0.83 1.61
C ALA A 20 13.89 0.28 1.25
N VAL A 21 13.07 0.02 0.24
CA VAL A 21 11.91 0.86 -0.08
C VAL A 21 10.68 0.28 0.61
N PHE A 22 10.18 0.98 1.63
CA PHE A 22 8.94 0.61 2.31
C PHE A 22 7.75 1.20 1.55
N ARG A 23 6.90 0.32 1.02
CA ARG A 23 5.59 0.72 0.47
C ARG A 23 4.59 0.57 1.60
N LEU A 24 4.17 1.70 2.17
CA LEU A 24 3.17 1.70 3.23
C LEU A 24 1.80 1.38 2.63
N PRO A 25 1.06 0.39 3.17
CA PRO A 25 -0.31 0.17 2.78
C PRO A 25 -1.16 1.36 3.21
N ILE A 26 -2.06 1.79 2.35
CA ILE A 26 -3.12 2.74 2.67
C ILE A 26 -4.41 1.94 2.75
N TYR A 27 -5.08 2.01 3.89
CA TYR A 27 -6.39 1.40 4.07
C TYR A 27 -7.45 2.35 3.55
N LEU A 28 -8.41 1.80 2.81
CA LEU A 28 -9.61 2.51 2.42
C LEU A 28 -10.67 2.31 3.50
N ASP A 29 -11.57 3.27 3.64
CA ASP A 29 -12.80 3.05 4.40
C ASP A 29 -13.60 1.90 3.77
N GLU A 30 -14.28 1.11 4.60
CA GLU A 30 -14.97 -0.13 4.19
C GLU A 30 -15.98 0.12 3.06
N GLU A 31 -16.75 1.22 3.13
CA GLU A 31 -17.71 1.59 2.10
C GLU A 31 -17.02 1.91 0.76
N VAL A 32 -15.88 2.61 0.82
CA VAL A 32 -15.09 3.00 -0.35
C VAL A 32 -14.46 1.77 -0.98
N GLU A 33 -13.87 0.89 -0.18
CA GLU A 33 -13.28 -0.36 -0.63
C GLU A 33 -14.31 -1.24 -1.34
N HIS A 34 -15.49 -1.42 -0.75
CA HIS A 34 -16.55 -2.23 -1.32
C HIS A 34 -17.04 -1.66 -2.66
N TYR A 35 -17.27 -0.34 -2.72
CA TYR A 35 -17.71 0.32 -3.95
C TYR A 35 -16.66 0.19 -5.07
N LEU A 36 -15.39 0.47 -4.77
CA LEU A 36 -14.32 0.43 -5.78
C LEU A 36 -14.00 -1.00 -6.21
N SER A 37 -14.06 -1.97 -5.31
CA SER A 37 -13.86 -3.39 -5.64
C SER A 37 -14.93 -3.88 -6.62
N ALA A 38 -16.20 -3.64 -6.33
CA ALA A 38 -17.29 -4.01 -7.24
C ALA A 38 -17.15 -3.34 -8.62
N LYS A 39 -16.66 -2.11 -8.66
CA LYS A 39 -16.43 -1.37 -9.90
C LYS A 39 -15.22 -1.89 -10.68
N ALA A 40 -14.16 -2.31 -9.99
CA ALA A 40 -12.97 -2.92 -10.59
C ALA A 40 -13.34 -4.28 -11.20
N ASP A 41 -14.08 -5.11 -10.46
CA ASP A 41 -14.59 -6.40 -10.92
C ASP A 41 -15.47 -6.25 -12.17
N ALA A 42 -16.42 -5.30 -12.16
CA ALA A 42 -17.29 -5.03 -13.30
C ALA A 42 -16.52 -4.55 -14.54
N LYS A 43 -15.36 -3.91 -14.34
CA LYS A 43 -14.46 -3.46 -15.42
C LYS A 43 -13.42 -4.52 -15.81
N GLY A 44 -13.26 -5.58 -15.03
CA GLY A 44 -12.23 -6.61 -15.23
C GLY A 44 -10.80 -6.07 -15.04
N VAL A 45 -10.60 -5.12 -14.13
CA VAL A 45 -9.29 -4.51 -13.81
C VAL A 45 -8.94 -4.74 -12.34
N ASP A 46 -7.66 -4.63 -11.98
CA ASP A 46 -7.23 -4.71 -10.59
C ASP A 46 -7.73 -3.50 -9.79
N LEU A 47 -8.12 -3.72 -8.52
CA LEU A 47 -8.53 -2.64 -7.63
C LEU A 47 -7.43 -1.57 -7.47
N SER A 48 -6.17 -1.99 -7.35
CA SER A 48 -5.04 -1.09 -7.20
C SER A 48 -4.87 -0.22 -8.43
N ASP A 49 -5.06 -0.77 -9.63
CA ASP A 49 -4.97 -0.02 -10.88
C ASP A 49 -6.08 1.03 -10.95
N LEU A 50 -7.32 0.65 -10.62
CA LEU A 50 -8.46 1.56 -10.58
C LEU A 50 -8.24 2.71 -9.58
N VAL A 51 -7.81 2.38 -8.35
CA VAL A 51 -7.55 3.38 -7.30
C VAL A 51 -6.45 4.34 -7.71
N ASN A 52 -5.35 3.84 -8.27
CA ASN A 52 -4.25 4.68 -8.72
C ASN A 52 -4.66 5.61 -9.88
N GLU A 53 -5.48 5.12 -10.81
CA GLU A 53 -6.00 5.93 -11.92
C GLU A 53 -6.89 7.07 -11.41
N LEU A 54 -7.76 6.80 -10.43
CA LEU A 54 -8.61 7.82 -9.79
C LEU A 54 -7.76 8.86 -9.06
N LEU A 55 -6.83 8.42 -8.20
CA LEU A 55 -5.97 9.33 -7.42
C LEU A 55 -5.11 10.23 -8.31
N LYS A 56 -4.59 9.72 -9.44
CA LYS A 56 -3.82 10.54 -10.38
C LYS A 56 -4.64 11.69 -10.96
N ARG A 57 -5.89 11.43 -11.35
CA ARG A 57 -6.80 12.47 -11.88
C ARG A 57 -7.15 13.52 -10.83
N ASP A 58 -7.38 13.08 -9.60
CA ASP A 58 -7.67 14.01 -8.50
C ASP A 58 -6.45 14.87 -8.18
N ILE A 59 -5.25 14.28 -8.17
CA ILE A 59 -3.98 15.02 -8.02
C ILE A 59 -3.85 16.07 -9.14
N GLU A 60 -4.06 15.72 -10.40
CA GLU A 60 -4.01 16.67 -11.53
C GLU A 60 -4.98 17.84 -11.33
N THR A 61 -6.20 17.55 -10.87
CA THR A 61 -7.23 18.57 -10.60
C THR A 61 -6.80 19.52 -9.48
N ILE A 62 -6.29 18.99 -8.36
CA ILE A 62 -5.80 19.78 -7.23
C ILE A 62 -4.65 20.71 -7.65
N HIS A 63 -3.77 20.24 -8.53
CA HIS A 63 -2.66 21.06 -9.05
C HIS A 63 -3.17 22.22 -9.92
N MET A 64 -4.20 21.99 -10.75
CA MET A 64 -4.80 23.03 -11.59
C MET A 64 -5.53 24.12 -10.79
N ASP A 65 -6.13 23.79 -9.65
CA ASP A 65 -6.84 24.77 -8.79
C ASP A 65 -5.87 25.65 -7.97
N SER A 66 -4.57 25.33 -7.99
CA SER A 66 -3.53 26.01 -7.21
C SER A 66 -2.69 27.01 -8.02
N GLU A 67 -2.92 27.13 -9.33
CA GLU A 67 -2.30 28.10 -10.26
C GLU A 67 -3.26 29.26 -10.60
#